data_AF-A0A2E1L470-F1
#
_entry.id   AF-A0A2E1L470-F1
#
_cell.length_a   1.000
_cell.length_b   1.000
_cell.length_c   1.000
_cell.angle_alpha   90.00
_cell.angle_beta   90.00
_cell.angle_gamma   90.00
#
_symmetry.space_group_name_H-M   'P 1'
#
loop_
_entity.id
_entity.type
_entity.pdbx_description
1 polymer ?
#
loop_
_entity_poly.entity_id
_entity_poly.type
_entity_poly.pdbx_seq_one_letter_code
_entity_poly.pdbx_strand_id
1 'polypeptide(L)' 'IRDAEINKTPYMIIIGENEEKENCISLRKHGGEDLGKMSVEDFVNIINNSIKKIFNN' A
#
# COMPACT_ATOMS: atom_id res chain seq x y z
N ILE A 1 13.30 -9.36 -18.95
CA ILE A 1 12.48 -10.37 -18.23
C ILE A 1 13.06 -10.78 -16.87
N ARG A 2 14.18 -10.18 -16.40
CA ARG A 2 14.85 -10.57 -15.15
C ARG A 2 14.91 -9.46 -14.08
N ASP A 3 14.44 -8.25 -14.41
CA ASP A 3 14.40 -7.10 -13.50
C ASP A 3 13.02 -6.83 -12.89
N ALA A 4 11.95 -7.41 -13.44
CA ALA A 4 10.59 -7.22 -12.95
C ALA A 4 10.26 -8.08 -11.70
N GLU A 5 11.06 -9.11 -11.42
CA GLU A 5 10.96 -9.89 -10.17
C GLU A 5 11.70 -9.23 -8.99
N ILE A 6 12.60 -8.27 -9.27
CA ILE A 6 13.46 -7.63 -8.25
C ILE A 6 12.73 -6.49 -7.54
N ASN A 7 11.69 -5.92 -8.17
CA ASN A 7 10.83 -4.94 -7.51
C ASN A 7 9.83 -5.67 -6.60
N LYS A 8 10.33 -6.07 -5.43
CA LYS A 8 9.57 -6.39 -4.22
C LYS A 8 8.70 -5.19 -3.82
N THR A 9 7.66 -4.86 -4.56
CA THR A 9 6.61 -3.96 -4.07
C THR A 9 5.58 -4.82 -3.33
N PRO A 10 5.64 -4.91 -1.99
CA PRO A 10 4.71 -5.73 -1.21
C PRO A 10 3.26 -5.27 -1.34
N TYR A 11 3.02 -4.02 -1.75
CA TYR A 11 1.72 -3.40 -1.80
C TYR A 11 1.49 -2.66 -3.14
N MET A 12 0.31 -2.87 -3.71
CA MET A 12 -0.24 -2.15 -4.85
C MET A 12 -1.35 -1.25 -4.32
N ILE A 13 -1.27 0.05 -4.61
CA ILE A 13 -2.27 1.02 -4.21
C ILE A 13 -3.10 1.35 -5.45
N ILE A 14 -4.42 1.26 -5.31
CA ILE A 14 -5.37 1.61 -6.36
C ILE A 14 -6.11 2.87 -5.90
N ILE A 15 -6.02 3.92 -6.71
CA ILE A 15 -6.65 5.21 -6.49
C ILE A 15 -7.43 5.56 -7.76
N GLY A 16 -8.75 5.62 -7.67
CA GLY A 16 -9.62 6.18 -8.70
C GLY A 16 -10.12 7.58 -8.35
N GLU A 17 -10.91 8.19 -9.24
CA GLU A 17 -11.49 9.53 -9.02
C GLU A 17 -12.40 9.58 -7.78
N ASN A 18 -13.08 8.48 -7.45
CA ASN A 18 -13.93 8.41 -6.26
C ASN A 18 -13.08 8.30 -4.99
N GLU A 19 -12.03 7.49 -5.03
CA GLU A 19 -11.03 7.39 -3.96
C GLU A 19 -10.34 8.74 -3.65
N GLU A 20 -10.01 9.51 -4.69
CA GLU A 20 -9.44 10.86 -4.51
C GLU A 20 -10.42 11.80 -3.80
N LYS A 21 -11.70 11.78 -4.20
CA LYS A 21 -12.75 12.61 -3.58
C LYS A 21 -13.06 12.20 -2.14
N GLU A 22 -13.05 10.90 -1.85
CA GLU A 22 -13.37 10.35 -0.54
C GLU A 22 -12.14 10.20 0.38
N ASN A 23 -10.94 10.63 -0.06
CA ASN A 23 -9.67 10.41 0.64
C ASN A 23 -9.49 8.95 1.09
N CYS A 24 -9.88 8.01 0.24
CA CYS A 24 -9.78 6.58 0.48
C CYS A 24 -8.82 5.95 -0.53
N ILE A 25 -8.16 4.86 -0.17
CA ILE A 25 -7.30 4.10 -1.08
C ILE A 25 -7.52 2.61 -0.88
N SER A 26 -7.39 1.85 -1.97
CA SER A 26 -7.47 0.38 -1.91
C SER A 26 -6.08 -0.21 -1.95
N LEU A 27 -5.77 -1.10 -1.00
CA LEU A 27 -4.48 -1.77 -0.94
C LEU A 27 -4.59 -3.23 -1.33
N ARG A 28 -3.71 -3.66 -2.21
CA ARG A 28 -3.60 -5.04 -2.67
C ARG A 28 -2.20 -5.56 -2.42
N LYS A 29 -2.07 -6.68 -1.73
CA LYS A 29 -0.76 -7.27 -1.47
C LYS A 29 -0.35 -8.19 -2.61
N HIS A 30 0.96 -8.24 -2.88
CA HIS A 30 1.52 -9.23 -3.79
C HIS A 30 1.31 -10.64 -3.20
N GLY A 31 0.43 -11.44 -3.81
CA GLY A 31 -0.01 -12.74 -3.30
C GLY A 31 -1.52 -12.97 -3.30
N GLY A 32 -2.32 -11.96 -3.66
CA GLY A 32 -3.78 -12.10 -3.78
C GLY A 32 -4.56 -11.79 -2.50
N GLU A 33 -3.88 -11.39 -1.42
CA GLU A 33 -4.55 -10.82 -0.25
C GLU A 33 -5.01 -9.39 -0.55
N ASP A 34 -6.32 -9.19 -0.52
CA ASP A 34 -6.95 -7.87 -0.58
C ASP A 34 -6.98 -7.29 0.83
N LEU A 35 -6.31 -6.15 1.05
CA LEU A 35 -6.31 -5.47 2.35
C LEU A 35 -7.54 -4.56 2.50
N GLY A 36 -8.34 -4.41 1.45
CA GLY A 36 -9.54 -3.58 1.42
C GLY A 36 -9.26 -2.10 1.18
N LYS A 37 -10.34 -1.31 1.30
CA LYS A 37 -10.30 0.15 1.29
C LYS A 37 -10.02 0.68 2.70
N MET A 38 -9.13 1.64 2.79
CA MET A 38 -8.90 2.43 4.00
C MET A 38 -8.72 3.89 3.66
N SER A 39 -8.93 4.77 4.63
CA SER A 39 -8.67 6.20 4.46
C SER A 39 -7.18 6.45 4.25
N VAL A 40 -6.86 7.52 3.51
CA VAL A 40 -5.47 7.99 3.29
C VAL A 40 -4.78 8.23 4.63
N GLU A 41 -5.49 8.75 5.63
CA GLU A 41 -4.95 9.01 6.97
C GLU A 41 -4.50 7.72 7.68
N ASP A 42 -5.34 6.68 7.64
CA ASP A 42 -5.01 5.37 8.20
C ASP A 42 -3.82 4.73 7.47
N PHE A 43 -3.78 4.87 6.15
CA PHE A 43 -2.67 4.37 5.36
C PHE A 43 -1.35 5.05 5.72
N VAL A 44 -1.34 6.38 5.86
CA VAL A 44 -0.15 7.15 6.24
C VAL A 44 0.36 6.69 7.61
N ASN A 45 -0.54 6.43 8.56
CA ASN A 45 -0.17 5.89 9.87
C ASN A 45 0.45 4.48 9.78
N ILE A 46 -0.14 3.60 8.97
CA ILE A 46 0.37 2.24 8.75
C ILE A 46 1.74 2.26 8.08
N ILE A 47 1.93 3.07 7.03
CA ILE A 47 3.20 3.22 6.34
C ILE A 47 4.26 3.77 7.28
N ASN A 48 3.97 4.83 8.03
CA ASN A 48 4.92 5.39 8.99
C ASN A 48 5.34 4.37 10.05
N ASN A 49 4.40 3.58 10.57
CA ASN A 49 4.70 2.50 11.50
C ASN A 49 5.51 1.37 10.85
N SER A 50 5.17 0.99 9.62
CA SER A 50 5.89 -0.05 8.87
C SER A 50 7.33 0.37 8.57
N ILE A 51 7.53 1.60 8.09
CA ILE A 51 8.86 2.19 7.86
C ILE A 51 9.68 2.19 9.15
N LYS A 52 9.12 2.68 10.27
CA LYS A 52 9.81 2.63 11.57
C LYS A 52 10.26 1.22 11.94
N LYS A 53 9.42 0.22 11.71
CA LYS A 53 9.72 -1.18 12.04
C LYS A 53 10.79 -1.80 11.14
N ILE A 54 10.85 -1.37 9.88
CA ILE A 54 11.88 -1.80 8.91
C ILE A 54 13.23 -1.13 9.21
N PHE A 55 13.24 0.16 9.58
CA PHE A 55 14.48 0.90 9.84
C PHE A 55 15.13 0.61 11.21
N ASN A 56 14.36 0.09 12.19
CA ASN A 56 14.89 -0.25 13.52
C ASN A 56 15.46 -1.68 13.64
N ASN A 57 15.74 -2.36 12.53
CA ASN A 57 16.23 -3.74 12.53
C ASN A 57 17.48 -3.94 11.68
#